data_AF-A0A8T1WZQ1-F1
#
_entry.id   AF-A0A8T1WZQ1-F1
#
_cell.length_a   1.000
_cell.length_b   1.000
_cell.length_c   1.000
_cell.angle_alpha   90.00
_cell.angle_beta   90.00
_cell.angle_gamma   90.00
#
_symmetry.space_group_name_H-M   'P 1'
#
loop_
_entity.id
_entity.type
_entity.pdbx_description
1 polymer ?
#
loop_
_entity_poly.entity_id
_entity_poly.type
_entity_poly.pdbx_seq_one_letter_code
_entity_poly.pdbx_strand_id
1 'polypeptide(L)'
;MERQALEKGDVSMLATLRIGELDKLVAAMRQKQLITQAAIAEYEREIGHIDREVASIMTRYTPMCQRLEARRQEQSDLQRQLNDTTKQFGDVLAATKKQLRASAREHIQHIRQEASAELKGARGYSLDRNSTIYQKARK
;
A
#
# COMPACT_ATOMS: atom_id res chain seq x y z
N MET A 1 -30.37 -73.86 32.58
CA MET A 1 -29.67 -75.05 33.11
C MET A 1 -29.17 -75.99 32.00
N GLU A 2 -28.95 -75.52 30.77
CA GLU A 2 -28.43 -76.35 29.65
C GLU A 2 -26.98 -76.04 29.25
N ARG A 3 -26.33 -75.06 29.89
CA ARG A 3 -24.97 -74.63 29.53
C ARG A 3 -23.84 -75.48 30.14
N GLN A 4 -24.14 -76.41 31.03
CA GLN A 4 -23.12 -77.18 31.78
C GLN A 4 -23.08 -78.68 31.44
N ALA A 5 -23.97 -79.18 30.58
CA ALA A 5 -23.96 -80.60 30.17
C ALA A 5 -23.04 -80.90 28.96
N LEU A 6 -22.39 -79.88 28.39
CA LEU A 6 -21.54 -79.99 27.18
C LEU A 6 -20.02 -80.02 27.48
N GLU A 7 -19.60 -79.91 28.74
CA GLU A 7 -18.19 -79.69 29.10
C GLU A 7 -17.30 -80.95 29.07
N LYS A 8 -17.83 -82.14 28.78
CA LYS A 8 -17.01 -83.38 28.71
C LYS A 8 -17.18 -84.22 27.43
N GLY A 9 -17.91 -83.70 26.43
CA GLY A 9 -18.32 -84.48 25.25
C GLY A 9 -17.56 -84.22 23.95
N ASP A 10 -17.22 -82.98 23.59
CA ASP A 10 -16.58 -82.70 22.28
C ASP A 10 -15.73 -81.42 22.33
N VAL A 11 -14.49 -81.55 22.80
CA VAL A 11 -13.47 -80.47 22.76
C VAL A 11 -13.28 -79.94 21.32
N SER A 12 -13.43 -80.83 20.34
CA SER A 12 -13.40 -80.51 18.91
C SER A 12 -14.53 -79.55 18.51
N MET A 13 -15.77 -79.80 18.95
CA MET A 13 -16.91 -78.95 18.60
C MET A 13 -16.80 -77.54 19.21
N LEU A 14 -16.33 -77.44 20.46
CA LEU A 14 -16.08 -76.15 21.12
C LEU A 14 -14.97 -75.35 20.41
N ALA A 15 -13.91 -76.03 19.95
CA ALA A 15 -12.84 -75.40 19.18
C ALA A 15 -13.36 -74.87 17.84
N THR A 16 -14.19 -75.64 17.12
CA THR A 16 -14.78 -75.20 15.84
C THR A 16 -15.69 -73.99 16.00
N LEU A 17 -16.50 -73.93 17.07
CA LEU A 17 -17.32 -72.75 17.39
C LEU A 17 -16.47 -71.52 17.66
N ARG A 18 -15.40 -71.65 18.46
CA ARG A 18 -14.46 -70.55 18.73
C ARG A 18 -13.72 -70.08 17.48
N ILE A 19 -13.30 -71.01 16.61
CA ILE A 19 -12.68 -70.67 15.32
C ILE A 19 -13.68 -69.86 14.46
N GLY A 20 -14.93 -70.30 14.38
CA GLY A 20 -15.97 -69.57 13.64
C GLY A 20 -16.29 -68.18 14.21
N GLU A 21 -16.21 -67.99 15.53
CA GLU A 21 -16.34 -66.67 16.17
C GLU A 21 -15.12 -65.78 15.87
N LEU A 22 -13.91 -66.34 15.92
CA LEU A 22 -12.68 -65.63 15.55
C LEU A 22 -12.69 -65.21 14.07
N ASP A 23 -13.14 -66.08 13.16
CA ASP A 23 -13.25 -65.77 11.73
C ASP A 23 -14.23 -64.61 11.47
N LYS A 24 -15.35 -64.57 12.20
CA LYS A 24 -16.29 -63.44 12.15
C LYS A 24 -15.66 -62.14 12.64
N LEU A 25 -14.89 -62.19 13.73
CA LEU A 25 -14.18 -61.02 14.24
C LEU A 25 -13.10 -60.55 13.26
N VAL A 26 -12.33 -61.45 12.68
CA VAL A 26 -11.31 -61.15 11.66
C VAL A 26 -11.97 -60.54 10.42
N ALA A 27 -13.10 -61.10 9.95
CA ALA A 27 -13.86 -60.53 8.84
C ALA A 27 -14.35 -59.11 9.13
N ALA A 28 -14.92 -58.88 10.32
CA ALA A 28 -15.36 -57.55 10.76
C ALA A 28 -14.20 -56.55 10.88
N MET A 29 -13.04 -56.99 11.39
CA MET A 29 -11.84 -56.15 11.46
C MET A 29 -11.32 -55.78 10.06
N ARG A 30 -11.26 -56.75 9.13
CA ARG A 30 -10.86 -56.48 7.74
C ARG A 30 -11.80 -55.50 7.06
N GLN A 31 -13.11 -55.63 7.27
CA GLN A 31 -14.07 -54.67 6.73
C GLN A 31 -13.84 -53.25 7.27
N LYS A 32 -13.62 -53.11 8.59
CA LYS A 32 -13.29 -51.80 9.20
C LYS A 32 -11.96 -51.25 8.67
N GLN A 33 -10.96 -52.11 8.47
CA GLN A 33 -9.68 -51.71 7.90
C GLN A 33 -9.84 -51.19 6.47
N LEU A 34 -10.65 -51.84 5.63
CA LEU A 34 -10.91 -51.37 4.26
C LEU A 34 -11.63 -50.01 4.26
N ILE A 35 -12.62 -49.83 5.13
CA ILE A 35 -13.34 -48.54 5.25
C ILE A 35 -12.38 -47.43 5.69
N THR A 36 -11.54 -47.68 6.68
CA THR A 36 -10.57 -46.69 7.17
C THR A 36 -9.50 -46.37 6.12
N GLN A 37 -9.01 -47.36 5.37
CA GLN A 37 -8.09 -47.13 4.26
C GLN A 37 -8.73 -46.30 3.13
N ALA A 38 -10.00 -46.57 2.81
CA ALA A 38 -10.72 -45.78 1.82
C ALA A 38 -10.88 -44.31 2.28
N ALA A 39 -11.22 -44.09 3.55
CA ALA A 39 -11.31 -42.74 4.12
C ALA A 39 -9.95 -42.01 4.11
N ILE A 40 -8.86 -42.70 4.47
CA ILE A 40 -7.50 -42.13 4.39
C ILE A 40 -7.18 -41.69 2.96
N ALA A 41 -7.45 -42.55 1.98
CA ALA A 41 -7.18 -42.22 0.57
C ALA A 41 -8.03 -41.03 0.06
N GLU A 42 -9.24 -40.86 0.58
CA GLU A 42 -10.07 -39.69 0.30
C GLU A 42 -9.48 -38.42 0.91
N TYR A 43 -9.11 -38.44 2.19
CA TYR A 43 -8.46 -37.30 2.85
C TYR A 43 -7.14 -36.91 2.19
N GLU A 44 -6.33 -37.88 1.76
CA GLU A 44 -5.10 -37.60 1.01
C GLU A 44 -5.38 -36.86 -0.31
N ARG A 45 -6.47 -37.18 -1.00
CA ARG A 45 -6.89 -36.46 -2.21
C ARG A 45 -7.37 -35.06 -1.90
N GLU A 46 -8.13 -34.88 -0.83
CA GLU A 46 -8.61 -33.56 -0.39
C GLU A 46 -7.45 -32.65 0.02
N ILE A 47 -6.49 -33.16 0.79
CA ILE A 47 -5.25 -32.44 1.14
C ILE A 47 -4.50 -32.03 -0.13
N GLY A 48 -4.31 -32.97 -1.06
CA GLY A 48 -3.66 -32.66 -2.33
C GLY A 48 -4.44 -31.67 -3.20
N HIS A 49 -5.77 -31.59 -3.07
CA HIS A 49 -6.59 -30.56 -3.72
C HIS A 49 -6.34 -29.19 -3.08
N ILE A 50 -6.39 -29.11 -1.75
CA ILE A 50 -6.14 -27.88 -0.99
C ILE A 50 -4.75 -27.32 -1.32
N ASP A 51 -3.72 -28.16 -1.37
CA ASP A 51 -2.35 -27.73 -1.70
C ASP A 51 -2.27 -27.08 -3.09
N ARG A 52 -2.98 -27.63 -4.08
CA ARG A 52 -3.04 -27.06 -5.44
C ARG A 52 -3.79 -25.73 -5.45
N GLU A 53 -4.88 -25.61 -4.71
CA GLU A 53 -5.62 -24.37 -4.59
C GLU A 53 -4.78 -23.27 -3.92
N VAL A 54 -4.07 -23.61 -2.83
CA VAL A 54 -3.14 -22.70 -2.16
C VAL A 54 -2.06 -22.23 -3.14
N ALA A 55 -1.43 -23.14 -3.89
CA ALA A 55 -0.45 -22.78 -4.90
C ALA A 55 -1.05 -21.85 -5.98
N SER A 56 -2.26 -22.16 -6.48
CA SER A 56 -2.99 -21.34 -7.47
C SER A 56 -3.41 -19.96 -6.95
N ILE A 57 -3.71 -19.84 -5.65
CA ILE A 57 -3.99 -18.56 -5.02
C ILE A 57 -2.70 -17.77 -4.89
N MET A 58 -1.62 -18.38 -4.41
CA MET A 58 -0.34 -17.70 -4.20
C MET A 58 0.27 -17.19 -5.50
N THR A 59 0.17 -17.94 -6.60
CA THR A 59 0.64 -17.48 -7.93
C THR A 59 -0.06 -16.21 -8.40
N ARG A 60 -1.31 -15.97 -7.99
CA ARG A 60 -2.07 -14.74 -8.28
C ARG A 60 -1.86 -13.65 -7.23
N TYR A 61 -1.74 -14.03 -5.97
CA TYR A 61 -1.63 -13.11 -4.85
C TYR A 61 -0.26 -12.40 -4.81
N THR A 62 0.84 -13.14 -4.95
CA THR A 62 2.21 -12.60 -4.92
C THR A 62 2.43 -11.45 -5.92
N PRO A 63 2.06 -11.56 -7.22
CA PRO A 63 2.23 -10.44 -8.14
C PRO A 63 1.31 -9.26 -7.82
N MET A 64 0.14 -9.48 -7.21
CA MET A 64 -0.70 -8.36 -6.75
C MET A 64 -0.03 -7.57 -5.61
N CYS A 65 0.63 -8.25 -4.67
CA CYS A 65 1.42 -7.60 -3.62
C CYS A 65 2.57 -6.77 -4.21
N GLN A 66 3.33 -7.34 -5.14
CA GLN A 66 4.42 -6.62 -5.82
C GLN A 66 3.91 -5.38 -6.58
N ARG A 67 2.78 -5.49 -7.27
CA ARG A 67 2.14 -4.36 -7.96
C ARG A 67 1.67 -3.27 -6.98
N LEU A 68 1.20 -3.66 -5.80
CA LEU A 68 0.78 -2.72 -4.76
C LEU A 68 1.99 -1.94 -4.21
N GLU A 69 3.09 -2.63 -3.94
CA GLU A 69 4.34 -2.01 -3.49
C GLU A 69 4.90 -1.05 -4.53
N ALA A 70 4.94 -1.46 -5.80
CA ALA A 70 5.36 -0.59 -6.90
C ALA A 70 4.52 0.69 -6.99
N ARG A 71 3.18 0.57 -6.86
CA ARG A 71 2.27 1.73 -6.86
C ARG A 71 2.48 2.65 -5.65
N ARG A 72 2.77 2.10 -4.48
CA ARG A 72 3.09 2.91 -3.29
C ARG A 72 4.37 3.69 -3.48
N GLN A 73 5.38 3.08 -4.09
CA GLN A 73 6.63 3.75 -4.42
C GLN A 73 6.42 4.87 -5.43
N GLU A 74 5.69 4.59 -6.53
CA GLU A 74 5.34 5.58 -7.55
C GLU A 74 4.57 6.77 -6.95
N GLN A 75 3.61 6.52 -6.06
CA GLN A 75 2.88 7.57 -5.36
C GLN A 75 3.81 8.45 -4.52
N SER A 76 4.76 7.84 -3.79
CA SER A 76 5.73 8.58 -2.98
C SER A 76 6.62 9.49 -3.85
N ASP A 77 7.08 8.97 -4.98
CA ASP A 77 7.94 9.70 -5.90
C ASP A 77 7.19 10.85 -6.59
N LEU A 78 5.95 10.62 -7.02
CA LEU A 78 5.08 11.66 -7.56
C LEU A 78 4.79 12.75 -6.52
N GLN A 79 4.55 12.37 -5.26
CA GLN A 79 4.32 13.35 -4.19
C GLN A 79 5.56 14.21 -3.94
N ARG A 80 6.77 13.63 -4.00
CA ARG A 80 8.03 14.38 -3.90
C ARG A 80 8.17 15.36 -5.07
N GLN A 81 7.96 14.90 -6.30
CA GLN A 81 8.00 15.75 -7.49
C GLN A 81 6.99 16.90 -7.41
N LEU A 82 5.77 16.64 -6.93
CA LEU A 82 4.75 17.67 -6.74
C LEU A 82 5.18 18.70 -5.69
N ASN A 83 5.75 18.25 -4.58
CA ASN A 83 6.26 19.17 -3.56
C ASN A 83 7.40 20.04 -4.08
N ASP A 84 8.31 19.47 -4.86
CA ASP A 84 9.47 20.20 -5.41
C ASP A 84 9.04 21.20 -6.48
N THR A 85 8.15 20.80 -7.39
CA THR A 85 7.57 21.71 -8.40
C THR A 85 6.75 22.83 -7.75
N THR A 86 6.01 22.54 -6.68
CA THR A 86 5.27 23.56 -5.92
C THR A 86 6.23 24.58 -5.29
N LYS A 87 7.35 24.14 -4.72
CA LYS A 87 8.39 25.03 -4.18
C LYS A 87 9.00 25.90 -5.27
N GLN A 88 9.44 25.29 -6.38
CA GLN A 88 10.03 26.00 -7.51
C GLN A 88 9.08 27.05 -8.08
N PHE A 89 7.79 26.71 -8.20
CA PHE A 89 6.77 27.65 -8.66
C PHE A 89 6.61 28.83 -7.69
N GLY A 90 6.60 28.55 -6.37
CA GLY A 90 6.60 29.58 -5.33
C GLY A 90 7.81 30.53 -5.44
N ASP A 91 9.00 29.97 -5.66
CA ASP A 91 10.24 30.75 -5.82
C ASP A 91 10.21 31.63 -7.07
N VAL A 92 9.72 31.11 -8.20
CA VAL A 92 9.54 31.89 -9.44
C VAL A 92 8.57 33.04 -9.23
N LEU A 93 7.43 32.80 -8.57
CA LEU A 93 6.46 33.86 -8.26
C LEU A 93 7.06 34.93 -7.33
N ALA A 94 7.81 34.51 -6.31
CA ALA A 94 8.48 35.43 -5.38
C ALA A 94 9.54 36.27 -6.09
N ALA A 95 10.37 35.66 -6.93
CA ALA A 95 11.38 36.33 -7.74
C ALA A 95 10.74 37.32 -8.72
N THR A 96 9.70 36.90 -9.44
CA THR A 96 8.96 37.74 -10.39
C THR A 96 8.33 38.94 -9.70
N LYS A 97 7.69 38.72 -8.54
CA LYS A 97 7.12 39.81 -7.72
C LYS A 97 8.19 40.79 -7.25
N LYS A 98 9.37 40.30 -6.83
CA LYS A 98 10.49 41.14 -6.42
C LYS A 98 11.00 41.98 -7.60
N GLN A 99 11.17 41.37 -8.76
CA GLN A 99 11.67 42.03 -9.96
C GLN A 99 10.68 43.06 -10.50
N LEU A 100 9.37 42.76 -10.51
CA LEU A 100 8.33 43.72 -10.91
C LEU A 100 8.32 44.95 -10.00
N ARG A 101 8.45 44.76 -8.68
CA ARG A 101 8.54 45.86 -7.72
C ARG A 101 9.80 46.70 -7.90
N ALA A 102 10.94 46.07 -8.20
CA ALA A 102 12.19 46.77 -8.49
C ALA A 102 12.05 47.61 -9.77
N SER A 103 11.61 46.99 -10.85
CA SER A 103 11.38 47.65 -12.15
C SER A 103 10.39 48.82 -12.05
N ALA A 104 9.28 48.66 -11.32
CA ALA A 104 8.33 49.75 -11.11
C ALA A 104 8.96 50.94 -10.35
N ARG A 105 9.82 50.68 -9.36
CA ARG A 105 10.53 51.74 -8.63
C ARG A 105 11.56 52.44 -9.51
N GLU A 106 12.34 51.67 -10.27
CA GLU A 106 13.32 52.20 -11.22
C GLU A 106 12.65 53.06 -12.29
N HIS A 107 11.52 52.60 -12.84
CA HIS A 107 10.76 53.35 -13.83
C HIS A 107 10.23 54.68 -13.28
N ILE A 108 9.68 54.69 -12.05
CA ILE A 108 9.25 55.93 -11.39
C ILE A 108 10.44 56.87 -11.13
N GLN A 109 11.60 56.33 -10.74
CA GLN A 109 12.81 57.13 -10.55
C GLN A 109 13.29 57.74 -11.87
N HIS A 110 13.27 56.98 -12.96
CA HIS A 110 13.62 57.45 -14.29
C HIS A 110 12.71 58.60 -14.73
N ILE A 111 11.39 58.42 -14.65
CA ILE A 111 10.41 59.47 -14.99
C ILE A 111 10.66 60.74 -14.15
N ARG A 112 10.94 60.60 -12.85
CA ARG A 112 11.24 61.75 -11.98
C ARG A 112 12.53 62.46 -12.40
N GLN A 113 13.56 61.72 -12.78
CA GLN A 113 14.83 62.28 -13.25
C GLN A 113 14.64 63.01 -14.58
N GLU A 114 13.94 62.42 -15.55
CA GLU A 114 13.63 63.04 -16.84
C GLU A 114 12.82 64.32 -16.65
N ALA A 115 11.72 64.27 -15.91
CA ALA A 115 10.90 65.44 -15.63
C ALA A 115 11.68 66.55 -14.90
N SER A 116 12.59 66.18 -13.99
CA SER A 116 13.45 67.13 -13.28
C SER A 116 14.49 67.77 -14.20
N ALA A 117 15.06 66.99 -15.14
CA ALA A 117 16.01 67.48 -16.13
C ALA A 117 15.34 68.43 -17.12
N GLU A 118 14.14 68.10 -17.61
CA GLU A 118 13.34 68.96 -18.48
C GLU A 118 13.00 70.29 -17.81
N LEU A 119 12.52 70.25 -16.56
CA LEU A 119 12.18 71.47 -15.81
C LEU A 119 13.40 72.35 -15.54
N LYS A 120 14.55 71.75 -15.22
CA LYS A 120 15.80 72.48 -15.05
C LYS A 120 16.24 73.16 -16.35
N GLY A 121 16.09 72.48 -17.49
CA GLY A 121 16.38 73.06 -18.80
C GLY A 121 15.43 74.19 -19.19
N ALA A 122 14.13 74.03 -18.93
CA ALA A 122 13.10 75.00 -19.34
C ALA A 122 12.98 76.22 -18.41
N ARG A 123 13.15 76.04 -17.08
CA ARG A 123 12.88 77.07 -16.07
C ARG A 123 14.09 77.44 -15.21
N GLY A 124 15.21 76.73 -15.34
CA GLY A 124 16.44 76.98 -14.58
C GLY A 124 16.52 76.31 -13.20
N TYR A 125 15.49 75.56 -12.77
CA TYR A 125 15.47 74.83 -11.49
C TYR A 125 14.76 73.47 -11.62
N SER A 126 15.21 72.46 -10.85
CA SER A 126 14.62 71.10 -10.83
C SER A 126 13.46 70.98 -9.83
N LEU A 127 12.85 69.79 -9.68
CA LEU A 127 11.88 69.45 -8.62
C LEU A 127 12.51 68.73 -7.42
N ASP A 128 13.85 68.71 -7.33
CA ASP A 128 14.53 68.02 -6.24
C ASP A 128 14.22 68.64 -4.87
N ARG A 129 14.46 67.86 -3.82
CA ARG A 129 14.24 68.30 -2.43
C ARG A 129 15.03 69.57 -2.06
N ASN A 130 16.04 69.93 -2.84
CA ASN A 130 16.86 71.13 -2.67
C ASN A 130 16.37 72.34 -3.49
N SER A 131 15.41 72.17 -4.40
CA SER A 131 14.88 73.24 -5.25
C SER A 131 13.61 73.88 -4.70
N THR A 132 12.94 73.22 -3.75
CA THR A 132 11.78 73.76 -3.05
C THR A 132 12.22 74.58 -1.85
N ILE A 133 12.00 75.89 -1.91
CA ILE A 133 12.13 76.78 -0.75
C ILE A 133 11.07 76.34 0.27
N TYR A 134 11.48 75.63 1.33
CA TYR A 134 10.60 75.33 2.46
C TYR A 134 10.17 76.65 3.10
N GLN A 135 8.91 77.06 2.87
CA GLN A 135 8.31 78.12 3.66
C GLN A 135 8.19 77.63 5.10
N LYS A 136 8.94 78.23 6.03
CA LYS A 136 8.76 78.00 7.47
C LYS A 136 7.30 78.29 7.81
N ALA A 137 6.59 77.30 8.35
CA ALA A 137 5.26 77.49 8.88
C ALA A 137 5.30 78.64 9.90
N ARG A 138 4.54 79.71 9.62
CA ARG A 138 4.39 80.86 10.52
C ARG A 138 3.69 80.35 11.79
N LYS A 139 4.37 80.50 12.94
CA LYS A 139 3.76 80.34 14.26
C LYS A 139 2.65 81.36 14.46
#